data_AF-A0A9N8DUX4-F1
#
_entry.id   AF-A0A9N8DUX4-F1
#
_cell.length_a   1.000
_cell.length_b   1.000
_cell.length_c   1.000
_cell.angle_alpha   90.00
_cell.angle_beta   90.00
_cell.angle_gamma   90.00
#
_symmetry.space_group_name_H-M   'P 1'
#
loop_
_entity.id
_entity.type
_entity.pdbx_description
1 polymer ?
#
loop_
_entity_poly.entity_id
_entity_poly.type
_entity_poly.pdbx_seq_one_letter_code
_entity_poly.pdbx_strand_id
1 'polypeptide(L)'
;MSFDSNNNSSNANNGVPGTITFPAGGNPNVSLNQNDCFVTAKYGDLRALGVNGIISFFHKACRSPEFAGKCKGFTCPTFMPNYELIPGVSAVTKFQNALVGLPDQAELGVVFHGTPETNIHAISTGGLDPAKRKGQAYGPGEYFSKDPGVSVSYCRNGGKMLVFVVVLPPPPSSMQGANAPRHSSRPAAYVVVENNNHQLPIGTLAFSSVDHNVMMNSQQLQQKLLSLNKQVEDRIKAAEEAQIKAEIIQALIAGHVDLASETYIEYKDKFSELSRKEIAWYVQSLIGTDERFSVFFPDLPEPMDNTKLAHTMVQSVDYAIAHETQALYQLQVAQNALNKQKDEENKLDDMIANKKADNKKKLKVAAKRQRDTASSVISGIMQNLIKNRTDIASELYEKAERKSRLDGFAKREIAQCVYRLVDDKSLIPILFPDLPEPDTSSKKPC
;
A
#
# COMPACT_ATOMS: atom_id res chain seq x y z
N MET A 1 -49.37 35.15 -17.37
CA MET A 1 -48.25 35.25 -18.33
C MET A 1 -47.92 33.85 -18.79
N SER A 2 -48.53 33.43 -19.90
CA SER A 2 -48.20 32.20 -20.62
C SER A 2 -46.83 32.36 -21.27
N PHE A 3 -46.01 31.32 -21.23
CA PHE A 3 -44.94 31.15 -22.20
C PHE A 3 -44.92 29.71 -22.68
N ASP A 4 -44.85 29.64 -23.99
CA ASP A 4 -45.16 28.51 -24.83
C ASP A 4 -44.14 27.39 -24.78
N SER A 5 -44.70 26.20 -24.87
CA SER A 5 -44.08 24.93 -25.22
C SER A 5 -43.36 25.03 -26.57
N ASN A 6 -42.06 24.71 -26.60
CA ASN A 6 -41.38 24.35 -27.84
C ASN A 6 -40.84 22.93 -27.74
N ASN A 7 -41.51 22.07 -28.51
CA ASN A 7 -41.28 20.66 -28.74
C ASN A 7 -40.04 20.50 -29.62
N ASN A 8 -38.99 19.86 -29.14
CA ASN A 8 -37.91 19.38 -30.01
C ASN A 8 -37.63 17.90 -29.69
N SER A 9 -38.35 17.06 -30.42
CA SER A 9 -38.17 15.61 -30.50
C SER A 9 -36.79 15.32 -31.11
N SER A 10 -35.81 15.00 -30.26
CA SER A 10 -34.56 14.37 -30.69
C SER A 10 -34.63 12.88 -30.37
N ASN A 11 -34.52 12.10 -31.43
CA ASN A 11 -34.56 10.64 -31.47
C ASN A 11 -33.50 10.05 -30.54
N ALA A 12 -33.92 9.48 -29.41
CA ALA A 12 -33.07 8.70 -28.54
C ALA A 12 -32.83 7.32 -29.18
N ASN A 13 -31.76 7.21 -29.97
CA ASN A 13 -31.23 5.93 -30.39
C ASN A 13 -30.63 5.25 -29.14
N ASN A 14 -31.32 4.22 -28.65
CA ASN A 14 -30.79 3.25 -27.69
C ASN A 14 -29.70 2.41 -28.36
N GLY A 15 -28.50 2.98 -28.45
CA GLY A 15 -27.29 2.26 -28.83
C GLY A 15 -26.86 1.33 -27.71
N VAL A 16 -27.03 0.03 -27.93
CA VAL A 16 -26.35 -1.02 -27.17
C VAL A 16 -24.84 -0.70 -27.14
N PRO A 17 -24.13 -0.77 -26.00
CA PRO A 17 -22.71 -0.49 -25.96
C PRO A 17 -21.97 -1.44 -26.90
N GLY A 18 -21.41 -0.88 -27.97
CA GLY A 18 -20.63 -1.63 -28.94
C GLY A 18 -19.48 -2.33 -28.24
N THR A 19 -19.40 -3.64 -28.42
CA THR A 19 -18.25 -4.45 -28.03
C THR A 19 -17.01 -3.89 -28.72
N ILE A 20 -16.19 -3.14 -27.99
CA ILE A 20 -14.88 -2.70 -28.47
C ILE A 20 -14.01 -3.96 -28.55
N THR A 21 -13.89 -4.51 -29.75
CA THR A 21 -12.93 -5.57 -30.06
C THR A 21 -11.55 -4.94 -30.13
N PHE A 22 -10.74 -5.17 -29.10
CA PHE A 22 -9.32 -4.84 -29.14
C PHE A 22 -8.62 -5.74 -30.17
N PRO A 23 -7.67 -5.22 -30.96
CA PRO A 23 -6.82 -6.06 -31.78
C PRO A 23 -6.12 -7.07 -30.87
N ALA A 24 -6.23 -8.37 -31.20
CA ALA A 24 -5.69 -9.48 -30.42
C ALA A 24 -4.14 -9.56 -30.38
N GLY A 25 -3.45 -8.44 -30.64
CA GLY A 25 -1.99 -8.32 -30.71
C GLY A 25 -1.45 -7.23 -29.80
N GLY A 26 -1.90 -7.19 -28.54
CA GLY A 26 -1.32 -6.29 -27.54
C GLY A 26 0.21 -6.48 -27.47
N ASN A 27 0.95 -5.38 -27.58
CA ASN A 27 2.40 -5.35 -27.66
C ASN A 27 3.03 -6.21 -26.53
N PRO A 28 3.70 -7.33 -26.83
CA PRO A 28 4.13 -8.32 -25.83
C PRO A 28 5.27 -7.84 -24.90
N ASN A 29 5.69 -6.57 -25.01
CA ASN A 29 6.86 -6.04 -24.31
C ASN A 29 6.55 -5.11 -23.13
N VAL A 30 5.29 -4.95 -22.70
CA VAL A 30 5.01 -4.17 -21.48
C VAL A 30 5.45 -4.97 -20.25
N SER A 31 6.64 -4.66 -19.75
CA SER A 31 7.17 -5.28 -18.52
C SER A 31 6.39 -4.74 -17.32
N LEU A 32 5.54 -5.58 -16.74
CA LEU A 32 4.88 -5.32 -15.47
C LEU A 32 5.86 -5.61 -14.32
N ASN A 33 6.24 -4.57 -13.58
CA ASN A 33 6.88 -4.77 -12.29
C ASN A 33 5.77 -4.88 -11.24
N GLN A 34 5.54 -6.09 -10.73
CA GLN A 34 4.46 -6.37 -9.80
C GLN A 34 5.03 -6.94 -8.51
N ASN A 35 5.47 -6.04 -7.64
CA ASN A 35 5.84 -6.36 -6.26
C ASN A 35 4.65 -5.96 -5.38
N ASP A 36 4.09 -6.90 -4.61
CA ASP A 36 2.88 -6.67 -3.80
C ASP A 36 1.68 -6.18 -4.62
N CYS A 37 0.69 -5.56 -3.96
CA CYS A 37 -0.48 -4.95 -4.61
C CYS A 37 -0.15 -3.66 -5.39
N PHE A 38 1.11 -3.48 -5.80
CA PHE A 38 1.60 -2.32 -6.53
C PHE A 38 1.90 -2.70 -7.99
N VAL A 39 1.27 -1.98 -8.92
CA VAL A 39 1.43 -2.21 -10.36
C VAL A 39 2.01 -0.96 -10.99
N THR A 40 3.13 -1.08 -11.71
CA THR A 40 3.73 0.03 -12.44
C THR A 40 4.00 -0.28 -13.90
N ALA A 41 4.11 0.77 -14.71
CA ALA A 41 4.51 0.71 -16.11
C ALA A 41 5.19 2.03 -16.52
N LYS A 42 6.12 1.99 -17.47
CA LYS A 42 6.69 3.21 -18.05
C LYS A 42 5.67 3.87 -18.97
N TYR A 43 5.62 5.20 -18.93
CA TYR A 43 4.70 5.98 -19.74
C TYR A 43 4.97 5.77 -21.25
N GLY A 44 6.23 5.72 -21.68
CA GLY A 44 6.60 5.48 -23.07
C GLY A 44 6.00 4.20 -23.66
N ASP A 45 5.91 3.13 -22.86
CA ASP A 45 5.36 1.83 -23.28
C ASP A 45 3.84 1.89 -23.48
N LEU A 46 3.16 2.81 -22.78
CA LEU A 46 1.70 2.97 -22.82
C LEU A 46 1.24 4.17 -23.66
N ARG A 47 2.16 5.05 -24.06
CA ARG A 47 1.87 6.34 -24.70
C ARG A 47 1.01 6.20 -25.95
N ALA A 48 1.32 5.22 -26.80
CA ALA A 48 0.59 4.95 -28.04
C ALA A 48 -0.86 4.48 -27.80
N LEU A 49 -1.20 4.01 -26.60
CA LEU A 49 -2.54 3.55 -26.26
C LEU A 49 -3.49 4.71 -25.89
N GLY A 50 -2.95 5.90 -25.63
CA GLY A 50 -3.69 7.05 -25.10
C GLY A 50 -4.26 6.81 -23.69
N VAL A 51 -4.98 7.79 -23.15
CA VAL A 51 -5.49 7.74 -21.78
C VAL A 51 -6.46 6.57 -21.55
N ASN A 52 -7.35 6.28 -22.52
CA ASN A 52 -8.31 5.18 -22.41
C ASN A 52 -7.62 3.81 -22.42
N GLY A 53 -6.56 3.66 -23.20
CA GLY A 53 -5.75 2.45 -23.21
C GLY A 53 -4.95 2.27 -21.92
N ILE A 54 -4.42 3.36 -21.34
CA ILE A 54 -3.79 3.36 -20.01
C ILE A 54 -4.80 2.93 -18.93
N ILE A 55 -6.01 3.50 -18.92
CA ILE A 55 -7.07 3.12 -17.98
C ILE A 55 -7.40 1.63 -18.13
N SER A 56 -7.61 1.17 -19.37
CA SER A 56 -7.93 -0.23 -19.67
C SER A 56 -6.82 -1.19 -19.23
N PHE A 57 -5.56 -0.82 -19.43
CA PHE A 57 -4.38 -1.56 -18.99
C PHE A 57 -4.40 -1.74 -17.46
N PHE A 58 -4.53 -0.65 -16.70
CA PHE A 58 -4.54 -0.74 -15.24
C PHE A 58 -5.82 -1.38 -14.68
N HIS A 59 -6.98 -1.20 -15.31
CA HIS A 59 -8.20 -1.95 -14.96
C HIS A 59 -8.00 -3.46 -15.11
N LYS A 60 -7.40 -3.90 -16.22
CA LYS A 60 -7.10 -5.33 -16.44
C LYS A 60 -6.13 -5.85 -15.38
N ALA A 61 -5.08 -5.09 -15.06
CA ALA A 61 -4.13 -5.45 -14.02
C ALA A 61 -4.80 -5.56 -12.64
N CYS A 62 -5.62 -4.59 -12.24
CA CYS A 62 -6.29 -4.58 -10.93
C CYS A 62 -7.39 -5.63 -10.80
N ARG A 63 -8.00 -6.10 -11.90
CA ARG A 63 -8.97 -7.21 -11.89
C ARG A 63 -8.32 -8.60 -11.92
N SER A 64 -7.00 -8.68 -12.06
CA SER A 64 -6.30 -9.96 -12.13
C SER A 64 -6.35 -10.70 -10.78
N PRO A 65 -6.47 -12.04 -10.77
CA PRO A 65 -6.35 -12.83 -9.55
C PRO A 65 -5.00 -12.60 -8.84
N GLU A 66 -3.94 -12.33 -9.60
CA GLU A 66 -2.61 -12.03 -9.08
C GLU A 66 -2.60 -10.74 -8.26
N PHE A 67 -3.29 -9.70 -8.72
CA PHE A 67 -3.46 -8.46 -7.95
C PHE A 67 -4.21 -8.74 -6.65
N ALA A 68 -5.39 -9.36 -6.71
CA ALA A 68 -6.17 -9.67 -5.52
C ALA A 68 -5.39 -10.53 -4.51
N GLY A 69 -4.65 -11.54 -4.98
CA GLY A 69 -3.82 -12.41 -4.14
C GLY A 69 -2.62 -11.71 -3.49
N LYS A 70 -2.18 -10.56 -4.02
CA LYS A 70 -1.08 -9.75 -3.46
C LYS A 70 -1.55 -8.72 -2.42
N CYS A 71 -2.86 -8.48 -2.29
CA CYS A 71 -3.43 -7.59 -1.27
C CYS A 71 -3.55 -8.35 0.06
N LYS A 72 -2.39 -8.71 0.63
CA LYS A 72 -2.28 -9.51 1.85
C LYS A 72 -2.99 -8.82 3.03
N GLY A 73 -3.64 -9.62 3.86
CA GLY A 73 -4.38 -9.14 5.03
C GLY A 73 -5.75 -8.53 4.72
N PHE A 74 -6.22 -8.58 3.47
CA PHE A 74 -7.59 -8.21 3.11
C PHE A 74 -8.40 -9.47 2.77
N THR A 75 -9.63 -9.56 3.28
CA THR A 75 -10.54 -10.67 2.99
C THR A 75 -11.37 -10.35 1.75
N CYS A 76 -11.30 -11.22 0.74
CA CYS A 76 -11.99 -11.09 -0.55
C CYS A 76 -11.79 -9.73 -1.25
N PRO A 77 -10.54 -9.24 -1.39
CA PRO A 77 -10.29 -7.96 -2.04
C PRO A 77 -10.75 -8.02 -3.51
N THR A 78 -11.64 -7.10 -3.88
CA THR A 78 -12.24 -7.03 -5.22
C THR A 78 -12.10 -5.62 -5.77
N PHE A 79 -11.48 -5.50 -6.94
CA PHE A 79 -11.41 -4.22 -7.65
C PHE A 79 -12.71 -3.93 -8.39
N MET A 80 -13.31 -2.78 -8.08
CA MET A 80 -14.48 -2.21 -8.74
C MET A 80 -14.04 -1.02 -9.60
N PRO A 81 -14.22 -1.08 -10.93
CA PRO A 81 -13.87 0.02 -11.83
C PRO A 81 -14.64 1.30 -11.51
N ASN A 82 -14.01 2.45 -11.73
CA ASN A 82 -14.71 3.72 -11.75
C ASN A 82 -15.42 3.89 -13.11
N TYR A 83 -16.74 3.70 -13.11
CA TYR A 83 -17.57 3.85 -14.32
C TYR A 83 -17.85 5.31 -14.69
N GLU A 84 -17.51 6.27 -13.81
CA GLU A 84 -17.63 7.70 -14.08
C GLU A 84 -16.49 8.23 -14.99
N LEU A 85 -15.51 7.38 -15.34
CA LEU A 85 -14.40 7.71 -16.25
C LEU A 85 -14.84 7.68 -17.71
N ILE A 86 -15.78 8.56 -18.06
CA ILE A 86 -16.25 8.74 -19.43
C ILE A 86 -15.33 9.76 -20.13
N PRO A 87 -14.97 9.57 -21.41
CA PRO A 87 -14.25 10.58 -22.18
C PRO A 87 -14.96 11.95 -22.12
N GLY A 88 -14.19 13.02 -21.87
CA GLY A 88 -14.72 14.39 -21.75
C GLY A 88 -15.04 14.81 -20.31
N VAL A 89 -15.05 13.92 -19.33
CA VAL A 89 -15.15 14.28 -17.91
C VAL A 89 -13.87 14.95 -17.43
N SER A 90 -14.00 15.94 -16.54
CA SER A 90 -12.90 16.81 -16.13
C SER A 90 -11.66 16.07 -15.61
N ALA A 91 -11.83 14.96 -14.89
CA ALA A 91 -10.71 14.19 -14.34
C ALA A 91 -9.88 13.48 -15.44
N VAL A 92 -10.54 12.83 -16.40
CA VAL A 92 -9.87 12.16 -17.53
C VAL A 92 -9.16 13.17 -18.41
N THR A 93 -9.82 14.29 -18.73
CA THR A 93 -9.22 15.36 -19.54
C THR A 93 -8.02 16.00 -18.87
N LYS A 94 -8.09 16.30 -17.56
CA LYS A 94 -6.96 16.84 -16.79
C LYS A 94 -5.77 15.88 -16.81
N PHE A 95 -6.03 14.59 -16.55
CA PHE A 95 -4.99 13.57 -16.56
C PHE A 95 -4.37 13.41 -17.95
N GLN A 96 -5.20 13.29 -19.00
CA GLN A 96 -4.75 13.20 -20.39
C GLN A 96 -3.84 14.37 -20.78
N ASN A 97 -4.24 15.61 -20.45
CA ASN A 97 -3.46 16.80 -20.77
C ASN A 97 -2.10 16.78 -20.06
N ALA A 98 -2.07 16.31 -18.80
CA ALA A 98 -0.84 16.24 -18.05
C ALA A 98 0.13 15.18 -18.60
N LEU A 99 -0.36 14.13 -19.27
CA LEU A 99 0.48 13.12 -19.91
C LEU A 99 1.27 13.67 -21.13
N VAL A 100 0.74 14.68 -21.85
CA VAL A 100 1.31 15.14 -23.15
C VAL A 100 2.77 15.59 -23.05
N GLY A 101 3.19 16.12 -21.90
CA GLY A 101 4.55 16.59 -21.66
C GLY A 101 5.45 15.63 -20.87
N LEU A 102 4.96 14.44 -20.50
CA LEU A 102 5.77 13.52 -19.72
C LEU A 102 6.85 12.87 -20.59
N PRO A 103 8.06 12.69 -20.05
CA PRO A 103 9.10 11.98 -20.76
C PRO A 103 8.82 10.47 -20.74
N ASP A 104 9.30 9.72 -21.73
CA ASP A 104 8.96 8.30 -21.90
C ASP A 104 9.41 7.42 -20.71
N GLN A 105 10.45 7.85 -19.99
CA GLN A 105 10.92 7.19 -18.77
C GLN A 105 10.08 7.48 -17.52
N ALA A 106 9.10 8.38 -17.58
CA ALA A 106 8.18 8.60 -16.45
C ALA A 106 7.47 7.29 -16.11
N GLU A 107 7.28 7.02 -14.82
CA GLU A 107 6.57 5.84 -14.37
C GLU A 107 5.14 6.19 -13.98
N LEU A 108 4.19 5.36 -14.42
CA LEU A 108 2.82 5.36 -13.93
C LEU A 108 2.66 4.23 -12.93
N GLY A 109 1.90 4.45 -11.86
CA GLY A 109 1.69 3.45 -10.81
C GLY A 109 0.28 3.44 -10.26
N VAL A 110 -0.18 2.25 -9.88
CA VAL A 110 -1.40 2.06 -9.09
C VAL A 110 -1.10 2.37 -7.65
N VAL A 111 -1.91 3.23 -7.03
CA VAL A 111 -1.76 3.60 -5.62
C VAL A 111 -3.12 3.65 -4.93
N PHE A 112 -3.10 3.55 -3.61
CA PHE A 112 -4.28 3.47 -2.76
C PHE A 112 -4.49 4.77 -1.99
N HIS A 113 -5.76 5.15 -1.84
CA HIS A 113 -6.17 6.31 -1.05
C HIS A 113 -7.34 5.91 -0.15
N GLY A 114 -7.06 5.84 1.15
CA GLY A 114 -8.09 5.58 2.16
C GLY A 114 -8.85 6.86 2.49
N THR A 115 -10.17 6.76 2.54
CA THR A 115 -11.07 7.87 2.87
C THR A 115 -12.39 7.29 3.40
N PRO A 116 -13.18 8.02 4.21
CA PRO A 116 -14.52 7.58 4.55
C PRO A 116 -15.34 7.23 3.31
N GLU A 117 -16.11 6.13 3.35
CA GLU A 117 -16.89 5.67 2.19
C GLU A 117 -17.81 6.73 1.60
N THR A 118 -18.35 7.61 2.44
CA THR A 118 -19.21 8.75 2.03
C THR A 118 -18.52 9.70 1.05
N ASN A 119 -17.19 9.72 1.01
CA ASN A 119 -16.41 10.58 0.12
C ASN A 119 -16.07 9.93 -1.22
N ILE A 120 -16.19 8.59 -1.34
CA ILE A 120 -15.74 7.84 -2.52
C ILE A 120 -16.41 8.35 -3.78
N HIS A 121 -17.73 8.54 -3.76
CA HIS A 121 -18.45 9.00 -4.95
C HIS A 121 -17.96 10.38 -5.43
N ALA A 122 -17.89 11.36 -4.51
CA ALA A 122 -17.43 12.70 -4.84
C ALA A 122 -16.01 12.72 -5.44
N ILE A 123 -15.10 11.89 -4.89
CA ILE A 123 -13.72 11.80 -5.38
C ILE A 123 -13.64 11.03 -6.70
N SER A 124 -14.41 9.96 -6.89
CA SER A 124 -14.45 9.21 -8.15
C SER A 124 -14.90 10.08 -9.33
N THR A 125 -15.82 11.02 -9.09
CA THR A 125 -16.34 11.91 -10.13
C THR A 125 -15.46 13.15 -10.33
N GLY A 126 -15.02 13.78 -9.23
CA GLY A 126 -14.34 15.09 -9.24
C GLY A 126 -12.82 15.05 -9.11
N GLY A 127 -12.24 13.90 -8.76
CA GLY A 127 -10.86 13.81 -8.28
C GLY A 127 -10.71 14.31 -6.84
N LEU A 128 -9.47 14.34 -6.35
CA LEU A 128 -9.17 14.97 -5.05
C LEU A 128 -9.20 16.49 -5.18
N ASP A 129 -9.72 17.14 -4.14
CA ASP A 129 -9.86 18.58 -4.05
C ASP A 129 -8.68 19.18 -3.26
N PRO A 130 -7.78 19.96 -3.90
CA PRO A 130 -6.64 20.58 -3.23
C PRO A 130 -7.03 21.48 -2.07
N ALA A 131 -8.24 22.07 -2.08
CA ALA A 131 -8.71 22.92 -0.98
C ALA A 131 -8.97 22.14 0.31
N LYS A 132 -9.05 20.79 0.24
CA LYS A 132 -9.28 19.91 1.39
C LYS A 132 -7.99 19.32 1.98
N ARG A 133 -6.83 19.68 1.45
CA ARG A 133 -5.51 19.26 1.96
C ARG A 133 -5.32 19.71 3.42
N LYS A 134 -4.89 18.79 4.29
CA LYS A 134 -4.58 19.04 5.71
C LYS A 134 -3.46 18.12 6.18
N GLY A 135 -2.61 18.59 7.11
CA GLY A 135 -1.60 17.77 7.81
C GLY A 135 -0.55 17.14 6.88
N GLN A 136 0.03 17.95 5.99
CA GLN A 136 0.93 17.49 4.92
C GLN A 136 2.36 17.19 5.41
N ALA A 137 2.53 15.99 5.97
CA ALA A 137 3.76 15.45 6.57
C ALA A 137 5.03 15.56 5.72
N TYR A 138 4.90 15.33 4.41
CA TYR A 138 5.98 15.12 3.46
C TYR A 138 5.99 16.18 2.36
N GLY A 139 5.40 17.33 2.65
CA GLY A 139 5.27 18.45 1.73
C GLY A 139 3.94 18.49 0.97
N PRO A 140 3.75 19.54 0.16
CA PRO A 140 2.48 19.83 -0.49
C PRO A 140 2.12 18.78 -1.55
N GLY A 141 0.94 18.19 -1.45
CA GLY A 141 0.41 17.28 -2.46
C GLY A 141 -0.70 16.38 -1.95
N GLU A 142 -1.14 15.47 -2.83
CA GLU A 142 -2.07 14.40 -2.49
C GLU A 142 -1.32 13.15 -2.04
N TYR A 143 -1.82 12.51 -1.00
CA TYR A 143 -1.14 11.41 -0.32
C TYR A 143 -1.78 10.08 -0.70
N PHE A 144 -0.92 9.16 -1.11
CA PHE A 144 -1.27 7.81 -1.49
C PHE A 144 -0.32 6.81 -0.84
N SER A 145 -0.70 5.54 -0.87
CA SER A 145 0.21 4.45 -0.57
C SER A 145 0.36 3.47 -1.73
N LYS A 146 1.53 2.86 -1.85
CA LYS A 146 1.76 1.69 -2.71
C LYS A 146 1.18 0.40 -2.11
N ASP A 147 0.84 0.44 -0.83
CA ASP A 147 0.36 -0.68 -0.03
C ASP A 147 -1.02 -0.35 0.54
N PRO A 148 -2.08 -1.11 0.22
CA PRO A 148 -3.42 -0.82 0.72
C PRO A 148 -3.49 -0.90 2.25
N GLY A 149 -2.62 -1.69 2.89
CA GLY A 149 -2.53 -1.82 4.34
C GLY A 149 -2.21 -0.49 5.03
N VAL A 150 -1.43 0.40 4.41
CA VAL A 150 -1.10 1.72 4.96
C VAL A 150 -2.27 2.71 4.84
N SER A 151 -3.13 2.51 3.85
CA SER A 151 -4.30 3.36 3.60
C SER A 151 -5.53 2.95 4.43
N VAL A 152 -5.55 1.75 4.99
CA VAL A 152 -6.77 1.16 5.54
C VAL A 152 -7.31 1.91 6.75
N SER A 153 -6.45 2.43 7.64
CA SER A 153 -6.91 3.20 8.81
C SER A 153 -7.61 4.51 8.43
N TYR A 154 -7.33 5.06 7.24
CA TYR A 154 -8.02 6.25 6.72
C TYR A 154 -9.43 5.96 6.20
N CYS A 155 -9.80 4.69 6.03
CA CYS A 155 -11.14 4.28 5.60
C CYS A 155 -12.19 4.41 6.71
N ARG A 156 -11.78 4.66 7.97
CA ARG A 156 -12.65 4.79 9.16
C ARG A 156 -13.62 3.62 9.33
N ASN A 157 -13.09 2.39 9.27
CA ASN A 157 -13.84 1.13 9.30
C ASN A 157 -14.72 0.86 8.05
N GLY A 158 -14.61 1.67 6.99
CA GLY A 158 -15.20 1.36 5.70
C GLY A 158 -14.56 0.12 5.05
N GLY A 159 -15.34 -0.60 4.25
CA GLY A 159 -14.92 -1.77 3.49
C GLY A 159 -14.42 -1.44 2.09
N LYS A 160 -14.11 -0.16 1.82
CA LYS A 160 -13.71 0.34 0.51
C LYS A 160 -12.64 1.41 0.63
N MET A 161 -11.70 1.39 -0.31
CA MET A 161 -10.73 2.47 -0.52
C MET A 161 -10.58 2.78 -2.00
N LEU A 162 -10.19 4.00 -2.33
CA LEU A 162 -9.99 4.41 -3.72
C LEU A 162 -8.68 3.85 -4.27
N VAL A 163 -8.69 3.54 -5.56
CA VAL A 163 -7.53 3.10 -6.34
C VAL A 163 -7.30 4.12 -7.44
N PHE A 164 -6.09 4.67 -7.49
CA PHE A 164 -5.67 5.67 -8.46
C PHE A 164 -4.59 5.11 -9.38
N VAL A 165 -4.52 5.66 -10.59
CA VAL A 165 -3.29 5.68 -11.38
C VAL A 165 -2.68 7.05 -11.21
N VAL A 166 -1.38 7.11 -10.91
CA VAL A 166 -0.64 8.36 -10.73
C VAL A 166 0.65 8.36 -11.53
N VAL A 167 1.14 9.55 -11.88
CA VAL A 167 2.52 9.74 -12.31
C VAL A 167 3.40 9.67 -11.06
N LEU A 168 4.26 8.66 -10.99
CA LEU A 168 5.13 8.47 -9.84
C LEU A 168 6.23 9.54 -9.83
N PRO A 169 6.54 10.11 -8.66
CA PRO A 169 7.68 11.00 -8.55
C PRO A 169 8.98 10.23 -8.87
N PRO A 170 9.96 10.88 -9.50
CA PRO A 170 11.22 10.25 -9.86
C PRO A 170 11.92 9.68 -8.61
N PRO A 171 12.68 8.57 -8.76
CA PRO A 171 13.38 7.98 -7.63
C PRO A 171 14.42 8.96 -7.06
N PRO A 172 14.68 8.94 -5.73
CA PRO A 172 15.58 9.89 -5.07
C PRO A 172 16.97 9.97 -5.71
N SER A 173 17.47 8.85 -6.26
CA SER A 173 18.78 8.75 -6.92
C SER A 173 18.93 9.64 -8.16
N SER A 174 17.83 10.08 -8.76
CA SER A 174 17.84 10.96 -9.93
C SER A 174 17.82 12.45 -9.58
N MET A 175 17.67 12.79 -8.29
CA MET A 175 17.72 14.17 -7.77
C MET A 175 19.07 14.45 -7.09
N GLN A 176 20.16 14.43 -7.85
CA GLN A 176 21.46 14.93 -7.37
C GLN A 176 21.58 16.43 -7.66
N GLY A 177 21.63 17.25 -6.60
CA GLY A 177 21.88 18.70 -6.69
C GLY A 177 21.52 19.44 -5.39
N ALA A 178 22.12 20.61 -5.16
CA ALA A 178 21.93 21.43 -3.95
C ALA A 178 20.48 21.97 -3.78
N ASN A 179 19.65 21.81 -4.82
CA ASN A 179 18.23 22.17 -4.85
C ASN A 179 17.31 20.94 -4.75
N ALA A 180 17.82 19.78 -4.35
CA ALA A 180 16.96 18.62 -4.11
C ALA A 180 15.92 19.02 -3.06
N PRO A 181 14.62 19.04 -3.41
CA PRO A 181 13.60 19.52 -2.51
C PRO A 181 13.60 18.66 -1.23
N ARG A 182 13.22 19.25 -0.08
CA ARG A 182 13.25 18.65 1.28
C ARG A 182 12.45 17.33 1.43
N HIS A 183 11.99 16.72 0.33
CA HIS A 183 11.25 15.46 0.24
C HIS A 183 12.09 14.18 0.45
N SER A 184 13.37 14.27 0.86
CA SER A 184 14.25 13.11 1.06
C SER A 184 13.81 12.14 2.15
N SER A 185 12.77 12.49 2.91
CA SER A 185 12.35 11.76 4.11
C SER A 185 11.13 10.85 3.94
N ARG A 186 10.41 10.92 2.81
CA ARG A 186 9.17 10.14 2.65
C ARG A 186 9.41 8.62 2.73
N PRO A 187 8.65 7.86 3.55
CA PRO A 187 8.75 6.40 3.55
C PRO A 187 8.41 5.81 2.18
N ALA A 188 9.03 4.70 1.81
CA ALA A 188 8.94 4.10 0.47
C ALA A 188 7.51 3.66 0.11
N ALA A 189 6.69 3.37 1.13
CA ALA A 189 5.29 3.00 1.00
C ALA A 189 4.37 4.17 0.64
N TYR A 190 4.78 5.43 0.86
CA TYR A 190 3.99 6.61 0.51
C TYR A 190 4.36 7.17 -0.85
N VAL A 191 3.35 7.69 -1.54
CA VAL A 191 3.50 8.49 -2.75
C VAL A 191 2.79 9.81 -2.51
N VAL A 192 3.50 10.92 -2.72
CA VAL A 192 2.93 12.27 -2.70
C VAL A 192 2.96 12.81 -4.11
N VAL A 193 1.80 13.22 -4.61
CA VAL A 193 1.61 13.76 -5.95
C VAL A 193 1.27 15.23 -5.81
N GLU A 194 2.22 16.11 -6.17
CA GLU A 194 2.06 17.56 -5.99
C GLU A 194 1.07 18.14 -7.00
N ASN A 195 1.26 17.78 -8.28
CA ASN A 195 0.40 18.19 -9.38
C ASN A 195 -0.90 17.37 -9.38
N ASN A 196 -2.02 18.01 -9.04
CA ASN A 196 -3.32 17.34 -8.98
C ASN A 196 -3.78 16.76 -10.33
N ASN A 197 -3.18 17.18 -11.45
CA ASN A 197 -3.48 16.60 -12.76
C ASN A 197 -2.70 15.31 -13.03
N HIS A 198 -1.76 14.89 -12.17
CA HIS A 198 -0.98 13.66 -12.30
C HIS A 198 -1.64 12.44 -11.63
N GLN A 199 -2.94 12.48 -11.41
CA GLN A 199 -3.68 11.42 -10.73
C GLN A 199 -5.05 11.22 -11.34
N LEU A 200 -5.51 9.96 -11.36
CA LEU A 200 -6.82 9.59 -11.88
C LEU A 200 -7.43 8.49 -11.01
N PRO A 201 -8.63 8.67 -10.41
CA PRO A 201 -9.30 7.64 -9.63
C PRO A 201 -9.85 6.57 -10.59
N ILE A 202 -9.14 5.45 -10.75
CA ILE A 202 -9.51 4.40 -11.70
C ILE A 202 -10.53 3.40 -11.13
N GLY A 203 -10.75 3.37 -9.83
CA GLY A 203 -11.71 2.47 -9.21
C GLY A 203 -11.65 2.48 -7.69
N THR A 204 -12.20 1.43 -7.11
CA THR A 204 -12.28 1.19 -5.67
C THR A 204 -11.84 -0.25 -5.38
N LEU A 205 -11.06 -0.46 -4.33
CA LEU A 205 -10.79 -1.78 -3.77
C LEU A 205 -11.81 -2.04 -2.66
N ALA A 206 -12.73 -2.98 -2.87
CA ALA A 206 -13.70 -3.42 -1.89
C ALA A 206 -13.20 -4.67 -1.15
N PHE A 207 -13.46 -4.77 0.15
CA PHE A 207 -13.05 -5.88 1.00
C PHE A 207 -14.04 -6.06 2.17
N SER A 208 -14.18 -7.28 2.69
CA SER A 208 -15.16 -7.58 3.76
C SER A 208 -14.58 -7.42 5.16
N SER A 209 -13.27 -7.63 5.31
CA SER A 209 -12.55 -7.46 6.57
C SER A 209 -11.05 -7.31 6.30
N VAL A 210 -10.33 -6.87 7.33
CA VAL A 210 -8.89 -6.64 7.32
C VAL A 210 -8.30 -7.39 8.50
N ASP A 211 -7.16 -8.04 8.29
CA ASP A 211 -6.40 -8.69 9.35
C ASP A 211 -6.09 -7.68 10.47
N HIS A 212 -6.25 -8.12 11.71
CA HIS A 212 -6.10 -7.26 12.88
C HIS A 212 -4.71 -6.61 12.94
N ASN A 213 -3.65 -7.34 12.59
CA ASN A 213 -2.29 -6.80 12.62
C ASN A 213 -2.08 -5.75 11.54
N VAL A 214 -2.64 -5.94 10.33
CA VAL A 214 -2.57 -4.93 9.26
C VAL A 214 -3.28 -3.64 9.68
N MET A 215 -4.47 -3.75 10.27
CA MET A 215 -5.19 -2.58 10.80
C MET A 215 -4.41 -1.89 11.92
N MET A 216 -3.91 -2.64 12.90
CA MET A 216 -3.13 -2.09 14.01
C MET A 216 -1.84 -1.40 13.54
N ASN A 217 -1.12 -2.01 12.61
CA ASN A 217 0.08 -1.42 12.01
C ASN A 217 -0.24 -0.11 11.28
N SER A 218 -1.33 -0.08 10.50
CA SER A 218 -1.81 1.15 9.85
C SER A 218 -2.12 2.25 10.86
N GLN A 219 -2.82 1.92 11.95
CA GLN A 219 -3.18 2.88 13.00
C GLN A 219 -1.95 3.41 13.74
N GLN A 220 -1.02 2.52 14.13
CA GLN A 220 0.23 2.91 14.79
C GLN A 220 1.07 3.81 13.89
N LEU A 221 1.18 3.48 12.60
CA LEU A 221 1.87 4.31 11.63
C LEU A 221 1.21 5.69 11.52
N GLN A 222 -0.11 5.73 11.38
CA GLN A 222 -0.85 7.00 11.31
C GLN A 222 -0.65 7.85 12.57
N GLN A 223 -0.76 7.26 13.77
CA GLN A 223 -0.54 7.96 15.04
C GLN A 223 0.89 8.50 15.16
N LYS A 224 1.88 7.68 14.81
CA LYS A 224 3.29 8.08 14.81
C LYS A 224 3.51 9.27 13.88
N LEU A 225 2.97 9.22 12.66
CA LEU A 225 3.09 10.31 11.69
C LEU A 225 2.37 11.58 12.14
N LEU A 226 1.16 11.49 12.67
CA LEU A 226 0.45 12.64 13.24
C LEU A 226 1.25 13.29 14.38
N SER A 227 1.84 12.48 15.27
CA SER A 227 2.65 12.98 16.38
C SER A 227 3.93 13.67 15.91
N LEU A 228 4.58 13.15 14.86
CA LEU A 228 5.79 13.73 14.29
C LEU A 228 5.48 15.00 13.51
N ASN A 229 4.40 15.02 12.73
CA ASN A 229 3.97 16.23 12.01
C ASN A 229 3.67 17.36 12.96
N LYS A 230 2.94 17.06 14.05
CA LYS A 230 2.66 18.05 15.08
C LYS A 230 3.96 18.62 15.67
N GLN A 231 4.92 17.75 15.99
CA GLN A 231 6.23 18.20 16.47
C GLN A 231 6.96 19.08 15.46
N VAL A 232 6.94 18.73 14.17
CA VAL A 232 7.56 19.55 13.12
C VAL A 232 6.85 20.90 12.98
N GLU A 233 5.52 20.93 12.93
CA GLU A 233 4.74 22.16 12.86
C GLU A 233 5.00 23.08 14.07
N ASP A 234 5.04 22.51 15.28
CA ASP A 234 5.33 23.25 16.51
C ASP A 234 6.76 23.82 16.48
N ARG A 235 7.72 23.10 15.89
CA ARG A 235 9.11 23.54 15.74
C ARG A 235 9.30 24.61 14.68
N ILE A 236 8.63 24.50 13.54
CA ILE A 236 8.64 25.52 12.48
C ILE A 236 8.06 26.83 13.03
N LYS A 237 6.90 26.77 13.72
CA LYS A 237 6.31 27.95 14.36
C LYS A 237 7.25 28.57 15.37
N ALA A 238 7.90 27.76 16.22
CA ALA A 238 8.87 28.26 17.19
C ALA A 238 10.10 28.91 16.52
N ALA A 239 10.57 28.37 15.39
CA ALA A 239 11.69 28.94 14.64
C ALA A 239 11.32 30.27 13.97
N GLU A 240 10.14 30.35 13.32
CA GLU A 240 9.61 31.60 12.74
C GLU A 240 9.42 32.67 13.82
N GLU A 241 8.79 32.31 14.94
CA GLU A 241 8.62 33.19 16.10
C GLU A 241 9.97 33.70 16.64
N ALA A 242 10.96 32.81 16.80
CA ALA A 242 12.28 33.18 17.27
C ALA A 242 13.00 34.14 16.31
N GLN A 243 12.88 33.92 15.00
CA GLN A 243 13.48 34.78 13.98
C GLN A 243 12.88 36.19 14.02
N ILE A 244 11.55 36.31 13.97
CA ILE A 244 10.86 37.62 13.99
C ILE A 244 11.14 38.35 15.32
N LYS A 245 11.13 37.61 16.44
CA LYS A 245 11.49 38.17 17.75
C LYS A 245 12.92 38.74 17.75
N ALA A 246 13.88 38.03 17.16
CA ALA A 246 15.24 38.51 17.06
C ALA A 246 15.34 39.77 16.19
N GLU A 247 14.61 39.84 15.07
CA GLU A 247 14.54 41.03 14.23
C GLU A 247 14.04 42.25 15.01
N ILE A 248 12.96 42.11 15.79
CA ILE A 248 12.43 43.17 16.67
C ILE A 248 13.50 43.60 17.70
N ILE A 249 14.11 42.65 18.40
CA ILE A 249 15.10 42.95 19.44
C ILE A 249 16.32 43.66 18.85
N GLN A 250 16.82 43.22 17.69
CA GLN A 250 17.95 43.86 17.02
C GLN A 250 17.60 45.28 16.55
N ALA A 251 16.39 45.49 16.03
CA ALA A 251 15.92 46.83 15.67
C ALA A 251 15.83 47.75 16.89
N LEU A 252 15.34 47.26 18.03
CA LEU A 252 15.32 47.99 19.30
C LEU A 252 16.74 48.36 19.77
N ILE A 253 17.68 47.40 19.75
CA ILE A 253 19.09 47.62 20.13
C ILE A 253 19.75 48.67 19.24
N ALA A 254 19.43 48.68 17.94
CA ALA A 254 19.92 49.66 16.98
C ALA A 254 19.21 51.03 17.07
N GLY A 255 18.21 51.19 17.94
CA GLY A 255 17.44 52.42 18.10
C GLY A 255 16.37 52.65 17.02
N HIS A 256 16.08 51.65 16.18
CA HIS A 256 15.05 51.69 15.15
C HIS A 256 13.68 51.30 15.71
N VAL A 257 13.13 52.16 16.59
CA VAL A 257 11.87 51.90 17.30
C VAL A 257 10.68 51.73 16.37
N ASP A 258 10.57 52.55 15.32
CA ASP A 258 9.45 52.48 14.36
C ASP A 258 9.41 51.12 13.64
N LEU A 259 10.57 50.63 13.18
CA LEU A 259 10.68 49.31 12.54
C LEU A 259 10.30 48.19 13.50
N ALA A 260 10.84 48.22 14.72
CA ALA A 260 10.51 47.22 15.75
C ALA A 260 9.01 47.21 16.08
N SER A 261 8.39 48.39 16.16
CA SER A 261 6.97 48.60 16.40
C SER A 261 6.12 48.04 15.26
N GLU A 262 6.43 48.37 14.01
CA GLU A 262 5.73 47.88 12.83
C GLU A 262 5.78 46.36 12.73
N THR A 263 6.97 45.76 12.88
CA THR A 263 7.14 44.31 12.89
C THR A 263 6.39 43.67 14.06
N TYR A 264 6.43 44.24 15.26
CA TYR A 264 5.65 43.71 16.37
C TYR A 264 4.14 43.74 16.09
N ILE A 265 3.60 44.86 15.60
CA ILE A 265 2.16 44.99 15.29
C ILE A 265 1.72 43.96 14.24
N GLU A 266 2.53 43.72 13.21
CA GLU A 266 2.25 42.75 12.16
C GLU A 266 2.18 41.30 12.70
N TYR A 267 3.02 40.96 13.68
CA TYR A 267 3.21 39.58 14.14
C TYR A 267 2.76 39.29 15.58
N LYS A 268 2.21 40.27 16.32
CA LYS A 268 1.90 40.14 17.76
C LYS A 268 1.00 38.96 18.13
N ASP A 269 0.07 38.59 17.25
CA ASP A 269 -0.86 37.47 17.47
C ASP A 269 -0.20 36.10 17.25
N LYS A 270 0.99 36.05 16.65
CA LYS A 270 1.76 34.83 16.46
C LYS A 270 2.70 34.54 17.62
N PHE A 271 3.00 35.54 18.46
CA PHE A 271 3.91 35.36 19.58
C PHE A 271 3.27 34.61 20.74
N SER A 272 4.04 33.68 21.30
CA SER A 272 3.75 33.14 22.62
C SER A 272 3.74 34.25 23.68
N GLU A 273 3.04 34.01 24.79
CA GLU A 273 3.07 34.93 25.94
C GLU A 273 4.50 35.18 26.43
N LEU A 274 5.36 34.16 26.37
CA LEU A 274 6.75 34.25 26.80
C LEU A 274 7.55 35.23 25.91
N SER A 275 7.42 35.11 24.58
CA SER A 275 8.10 36.01 23.64
C SER A 275 7.62 37.45 23.77
N ARG A 276 6.31 37.67 23.99
CA ARG A 276 5.78 39.02 24.24
C ARG A 276 6.34 39.64 25.51
N LYS A 277 6.51 38.85 26.59
CA LYS A 277 7.13 39.30 27.84
C LYS A 277 8.62 39.63 27.69
N GLU A 278 9.32 38.89 26.84
CA GLU A 278 10.72 39.17 26.50
C GLU A 278 10.86 40.46 25.68
N ILE A 279 10.02 40.65 24.65
CA ILE A 279 9.96 41.89 23.88
C ILE A 279 9.61 43.08 24.79
N ALA A 280 8.63 42.93 25.68
CA ALA A 280 8.26 43.95 26.67
C ALA A 280 9.46 44.37 27.53
N TRP A 281 10.29 43.41 27.94
CA TRP A 281 11.48 43.70 28.72
C TRP A 281 12.49 44.55 27.95
N TYR A 282 12.74 44.25 26.68
CA TYR A 282 13.64 45.04 25.83
C TYR A 282 13.09 46.45 25.55
N VAL A 283 11.79 46.56 25.27
CA VAL A 283 11.11 47.85 25.07
C VAL A 283 11.27 48.73 26.31
N GLN A 284 10.99 48.17 27.50
CA GLN A 284 11.12 48.93 28.76
C GLN A 284 12.58 49.29 29.08
N SER A 285 13.51 48.37 28.83
CA SER A 285 14.93 48.55 29.20
C SER A 285 15.66 49.53 28.27
N LEU A 286 15.31 49.56 26.99
CA LEU A 286 16.00 50.39 25.98
C LEU A 286 15.32 51.73 25.74
N ILE A 287 13.99 51.79 25.86
CA ILE A 287 13.23 53.01 25.54
C ILE A 287 12.64 53.67 26.81
N GLY A 288 12.45 52.92 27.90
CA GLY A 288 11.99 53.42 29.21
C GLY A 288 10.54 53.07 29.53
N THR A 289 9.88 53.86 30.40
CA THR A 289 8.45 53.69 30.79
C THR A 289 7.54 54.82 30.32
N ASP A 290 7.86 55.48 29.21
CA ASP A 290 7.04 56.51 28.58
C ASP A 290 5.64 55.95 28.23
N GLU A 291 4.59 56.66 28.61
CA GLU A 291 3.19 56.29 28.34
C GLU A 291 2.92 56.10 26.83
N ARG A 292 3.73 56.75 25.98
CA ARG A 292 3.67 56.64 24.53
C ARG A 292 4.00 55.25 23.98
N PHE A 293 4.63 54.35 24.75
CA PHE A 293 4.93 52.99 24.26
C PHE A 293 3.71 52.13 24.02
N SER A 294 2.62 52.39 24.73
CA SER A 294 1.33 51.72 24.49
C SER A 294 0.81 51.94 23.05
N VAL A 295 1.23 53.02 22.39
CA VAL A 295 0.86 53.34 21.00
C VAL A 295 1.69 52.51 20.01
N PHE A 296 2.99 52.40 20.23
CA PHE A 296 3.91 51.67 19.35
C PHE A 296 3.79 50.15 19.54
N PHE A 297 3.66 49.69 20.78
CA PHE A 297 3.61 48.27 21.11
C PHE A 297 2.33 47.94 21.87
N PRO A 298 1.18 47.91 21.17
CA PRO A 298 -0.11 47.64 21.80
C PRO A 298 -0.15 46.23 22.41
N ASP A 299 -0.86 46.09 23.53
CA ASP A 299 -1.11 44.81 24.21
C ASP A 299 0.15 44.08 24.70
N LEU A 300 1.28 44.79 24.88
CA LEU A 300 2.45 44.19 25.52
C LEU A 300 2.11 43.80 26.96
N PRO A 301 2.43 42.56 27.39
CA PRO A 301 2.25 42.15 28.77
C PRO A 301 3.28 42.82 29.68
N GLU A 302 3.10 42.67 30.99
CA GLU A 302 4.13 43.05 31.94
C GLU A 302 5.46 42.33 31.63
N PRO A 303 6.60 43.06 31.66
CA PRO A 303 7.89 42.51 31.30
C PRO A 303 8.34 41.44 32.27
N MET A 304 9.15 40.50 31.75
CA MET A 304 9.69 39.42 32.55
C MET A 304 10.67 39.94 33.61
N ASP A 305 10.73 39.30 34.78
CA ASP A 305 11.80 39.58 35.74
C ASP A 305 13.18 39.16 35.21
N ASN A 306 14.24 39.85 35.63
CA ASN A 306 15.61 39.62 35.14
C ASN A 306 16.10 38.17 35.34
N THR A 307 15.58 37.46 36.35
CA THR A 307 16.01 36.09 36.67
C THR A 307 15.43 35.11 35.66
N LYS A 308 14.14 35.22 35.36
CA LYS A 308 13.47 34.41 34.33
C LYS A 308 13.97 34.73 32.93
N LEU A 309 14.33 35.99 32.67
CA LEU A 309 14.87 36.40 31.38
C LEU A 309 16.20 35.71 31.09
N ALA A 310 17.10 35.66 32.09
CA ALA A 310 18.39 34.97 31.96
C ALA A 310 18.23 33.47 31.65
N HIS A 311 17.17 32.83 32.16
CA HIS A 311 16.85 31.43 31.82
C HIS A 311 16.23 31.27 30.43
N THR A 312 15.54 32.30 29.92
CA THR A 312 14.81 32.25 28.64
C THR A 312 15.72 32.60 27.45
N MET A 313 16.66 33.53 27.62
CA MET A 313 17.63 33.93 26.58
C MET A 313 18.58 32.81 26.12
N VAL A 314 18.64 31.69 26.86
CA VAL A 314 19.44 30.51 26.49
C VAL A 314 18.86 29.80 25.25
N GLN A 315 17.65 30.12 24.82
CA GLN A 315 17.07 29.64 23.56
C GLN A 315 17.29 30.68 22.44
N SER A 316 18.52 30.76 21.94
CA SER A 316 18.84 31.62 20.78
C SER A 316 18.11 31.17 19.51
N VAL A 317 18.06 32.05 18.49
CA VAL A 317 17.58 31.68 17.15
C VAL A 317 18.34 30.45 16.62
N ASP A 318 19.65 30.40 16.85
CA ASP A 318 20.47 29.24 16.47
C ASP A 318 20.04 27.97 17.20
N TYR A 319 19.63 28.06 18.47
CA TYR A 319 19.07 26.93 19.22
C TYR A 319 17.73 26.47 18.63
N ALA A 320 16.84 27.39 18.26
CA ALA A 320 15.57 27.05 17.62
C ALA A 320 15.77 26.36 16.26
N ILE A 321 16.65 26.91 15.42
CA ILE A 321 17.03 26.34 14.12
C ILE A 321 17.69 24.96 14.29
N ALA A 322 18.58 24.81 15.27
CA ALA A 322 19.23 23.53 15.57
C ALA A 322 18.20 22.47 16.00
N HIS A 323 17.20 22.85 16.79
CA HIS A 323 16.13 21.94 17.21
C HIS A 323 15.14 21.61 16.08
N GLU A 324 14.79 22.55 15.19
CA GLU A 324 14.04 22.25 13.97
C GLU A 324 14.80 21.22 13.13
N THR A 325 16.08 21.48 12.88
CA THR A 325 16.96 20.59 12.10
C THR A 325 17.05 19.20 12.74
N GLN A 326 17.18 19.13 14.06
CA GLN A 326 17.19 17.87 14.81
C GLN A 326 15.85 17.14 14.71
N ALA A 327 14.72 17.83 14.80
CA ALA A 327 13.39 17.23 14.69
C ALA A 327 13.15 16.66 13.28
N LEU A 328 13.54 17.41 12.24
CA LEU A 328 13.52 16.94 10.85
C LEU A 328 14.41 15.71 10.66
N TYR A 329 15.59 15.70 11.28
CA TYR A 329 16.49 14.54 11.26
C TYR A 329 15.88 13.32 11.98
N GLN A 330 15.26 13.50 13.14
CA GLN A 330 14.59 12.41 13.85
C GLN A 330 13.42 11.83 13.05
N LEU A 331 12.63 12.68 12.39
CA LEU A 331 11.59 12.25 11.46
C LEU A 331 12.18 11.39 10.34
N GLN A 332 13.25 11.86 9.68
CA GLN A 332 13.98 11.12 8.65
C GLN A 332 14.47 9.76 9.14
N VAL A 333 15.09 9.70 10.33
CA VAL A 333 15.57 8.44 10.93
C VAL A 333 14.41 7.48 11.20
N ALA A 334 13.30 7.98 11.75
CA ALA A 334 12.12 7.17 12.01
C ALA A 334 11.49 6.59 10.73
N GLN A 335 11.51 7.35 9.63
CA GLN A 335 11.03 6.92 8.32
C GLN A 335 11.97 5.87 7.70
N ASN A 336 13.28 6.06 7.82
CA ASN A 336 14.27 5.08 7.36
C ASN A 336 14.16 3.76 8.14
N ALA A 337 13.93 3.82 9.46
CA ALA A 337 13.72 2.64 10.29
C ALA A 337 12.46 1.86 9.86
N LEU A 338 11.38 2.56 9.49
CA LEU A 338 10.16 1.93 8.99
C LEU A 338 10.41 1.21 7.65
N ASN A 339 11.14 1.85 6.73
CA ASN A 339 11.50 1.22 5.46
C ASN A 339 12.33 -0.06 5.68
N LYS A 340 13.30 -0.01 6.61
CA LYS A 340 14.12 -1.17 6.97
C LYS A 340 13.29 -2.32 7.56
N GLN A 341 12.32 -2.03 8.43
CA GLN A 341 11.40 -3.05 8.96
C GLN A 341 10.62 -3.74 7.85
N LYS A 342 10.15 -3.00 6.85
CA LYS A 342 9.45 -3.57 5.68
C LYS A 342 10.37 -4.47 4.84
N ASP A 343 11.63 -4.08 4.65
CA ASP A 343 12.61 -4.91 3.95
C ASP A 343 12.91 -6.21 4.71
N GLU A 344 12.93 -6.17 6.04
CA GLU A 344 13.11 -7.36 6.90
C GLU A 344 11.88 -8.28 6.87
N GLU A 345 10.67 -7.72 6.88
CA GLU A 345 9.41 -8.46 6.72
C GLU A 345 9.33 -9.17 5.37
N ASN A 346 9.69 -8.48 4.28
CA ASN A 346 9.76 -9.07 2.95
C ASN A 346 10.75 -10.24 2.88
N LYS A 347 11.93 -10.12 3.50
CA LYS A 347 12.91 -11.21 3.60
C LYS A 347 12.36 -12.40 4.37
N LEU A 348 11.63 -12.16 5.46
CA LEU A 348 11.03 -13.24 6.25
C LEU A 348 9.96 -14.00 5.45
N ASP A 349 9.13 -13.27 4.69
CA ASP A 349 8.14 -13.86 3.80
C ASP A 349 8.78 -14.75 2.72
N ASP A 350 9.88 -14.29 2.11
CA ASP A 350 10.65 -15.08 1.15
C ASP A 350 11.23 -16.35 1.79
N MET A 351 11.75 -16.25 3.01
CA MET A 351 12.24 -17.42 3.77
C MET A 351 11.11 -18.42 4.06
N ILE A 352 9.91 -17.94 4.43
CA ILE A 352 8.74 -18.79 4.67
C ILE A 352 8.31 -19.48 3.37
N ALA A 353 8.27 -18.74 2.25
CA ALA A 353 7.90 -19.27 0.93
C ALA A 353 8.88 -20.37 0.48
N ASN A 354 10.19 -20.14 0.62
CA ASN A 354 11.23 -21.12 0.31
C ASN A 354 11.10 -22.38 1.18
N LYS A 355 10.88 -22.23 2.48
CA LYS A 355 10.67 -23.37 3.40
C LYS A 355 9.42 -24.17 3.04
N LYS A 356 8.32 -23.52 2.62
CA LYS A 356 7.11 -24.19 2.12
C LYS A 356 7.39 -24.96 0.83
N ALA A 357 8.14 -24.38 -0.11
CA ALA A 357 8.52 -25.03 -1.37
C ALA A 357 9.39 -26.28 -1.12
N ASP A 358 10.37 -26.18 -0.22
CA ASP A 358 11.23 -27.31 0.18
C ASP A 358 10.43 -28.43 0.85
N ASN A 359 9.53 -28.09 1.77
CA ASN A 359 8.66 -29.08 2.41
C ASN A 359 7.75 -29.77 1.37
N LYS A 360 7.20 -29.03 0.41
CA LYS A 360 6.42 -29.60 -0.70
C LYS A 360 7.26 -30.55 -1.56
N LYS A 361 8.52 -30.21 -1.83
CA LYS A 361 9.46 -31.08 -2.57
C LYS A 361 9.78 -32.36 -1.78
N LYS A 362 10.04 -32.25 -0.47
CA LYS A 362 10.28 -33.40 0.42
C LYS A 362 9.06 -34.34 0.47
N LEU A 363 7.85 -33.78 0.60
CA LEU A 363 6.60 -34.56 0.58
C LEU A 363 6.39 -35.28 -0.77
N LYS A 364 6.69 -34.62 -1.91
CA LYS A 364 6.62 -35.27 -3.23
C LYS A 364 7.62 -36.43 -3.36
N VAL A 365 8.84 -36.27 -2.87
CA VAL A 365 9.86 -37.34 -2.89
C VAL A 365 9.45 -38.51 -1.99
N ALA A 366 8.94 -38.22 -0.78
CA ALA A 366 8.43 -39.25 0.13
C ALA A 366 7.26 -40.03 -0.48
N ALA A 367 6.28 -39.31 -1.06
CA ALA A 367 5.14 -39.92 -1.74
C ALA A 367 5.56 -40.78 -2.95
N LYS A 368 6.57 -40.35 -3.72
CA LYS A 368 7.12 -41.14 -4.82
C LYS A 368 7.77 -42.43 -4.31
N ARG A 369 8.64 -42.35 -3.30
CA ARG A 369 9.27 -43.53 -2.69
C ARG A 369 8.26 -44.53 -2.13
N GLN A 370 7.17 -44.03 -1.53
CA GLN A 370 6.09 -44.87 -1.03
C GLN A 370 5.37 -45.60 -2.17
N ARG A 371 5.06 -44.92 -3.29
CA ARG A 371 4.48 -45.55 -4.47
C ARG A 371 5.41 -46.58 -5.12
N ASP A 372 6.69 -46.27 -5.27
CA ASP A 372 7.68 -47.19 -5.86
C ASP A 372 7.81 -48.46 -4.99
N THR A 373 7.80 -48.29 -3.65
CA THR A 373 7.80 -49.41 -2.70
C THR A 373 6.51 -50.24 -2.80
N ALA A 374 5.34 -49.60 -2.88
CA ALA A 374 4.06 -50.30 -3.02
C ALA A 374 4.00 -51.08 -4.35
N SER A 375 4.41 -50.47 -5.46
CA SER A 375 4.44 -51.10 -6.78
C SER A 375 5.35 -52.33 -6.82
N SER A 376 6.54 -52.27 -6.20
CA SER A 376 7.44 -53.40 -6.08
C SER A 376 6.82 -54.56 -5.27
N VAL A 377 6.11 -54.24 -4.18
CA VAL A 377 5.41 -55.23 -3.35
C VAL A 377 4.27 -55.89 -4.12
N ILE A 378 3.42 -55.10 -4.80
CA ILE A 378 2.31 -55.61 -5.61
C ILE A 378 2.83 -56.55 -6.69
N SER A 379 3.89 -56.13 -7.41
CA SER A 379 4.52 -56.96 -8.44
C SER A 379 5.06 -58.27 -7.87
N GLY A 380 5.69 -58.24 -6.68
CA GLY A 380 6.15 -59.44 -5.99
C GLY A 380 5.02 -60.41 -5.61
N ILE A 381 3.88 -59.89 -5.14
CA ILE A 381 2.68 -60.70 -4.85
C ILE A 381 2.13 -61.32 -6.15
N MET A 382 1.92 -60.50 -7.19
CA MET A 382 1.39 -60.95 -8.48
C MET A 382 2.26 -62.01 -9.15
N GLN A 383 3.59 -61.84 -9.15
CA GLN A 383 4.51 -62.82 -9.73
C GLN A 383 4.46 -64.18 -9.03
N ASN A 384 4.26 -64.21 -7.71
CA ASN A 384 4.14 -65.47 -6.97
C ASN A 384 2.78 -66.13 -7.23
N LEU A 385 1.69 -65.35 -7.34
CA LEU A 385 0.39 -65.86 -7.75
C LEU A 385 0.43 -66.50 -9.15
N ILE A 386 1.05 -65.83 -10.13
CA ILE A 386 1.20 -66.36 -11.50
C ILE A 386 1.98 -67.68 -11.53
N LYS A 387 2.94 -67.86 -10.62
CA LYS A 387 3.75 -69.09 -10.49
C LYS A 387 3.06 -70.16 -9.63
N ASN A 388 1.79 -69.97 -9.28
CA ASN A 388 1.01 -70.84 -8.38
C ASN A 388 1.67 -71.07 -7.00
N ARG A 389 2.33 -70.04 -6.45
CA ARG A 389 2.96 -70.03 -5.11
C ARG A 389 2.13 -69.17 -4.15
N THR A 390 0.92 -69.64 -3.86
CA THR A 390 -0.10 -68.88 -3.12
C THR A 390 0.29 -68.63 -1.66
N ASP A 391 1.03 -69.54 -1.05
CA ASP A 391 1.61 -69.42 0.28
C ASP A 391 2.57 -68.22 0.39
N ILE A 392 3.52 -68.10 -0.54
CA ILE A 392 4.48 -66.99 -0.58
C ILE A 392 3.78 -65.67 -0.89
N ALA A 393 2.80 -65.69 -1.81
CA ALA A 393 2.02 -64.50 -2.14
C ALA A 393 1.21 -63.99 -0.92
N SER A 394 0.62 -64.89 -0.14
CA SER A 394 -0.10 -64.60 1.10
C SER A 394 0.82 -64.00 2.16
N GLU A 395 2.00 -64.59 2.39
CA GLU A 395 2.98 -64.05 3.34
C GLU A 395 3.43 -62.63 2.94
N LEU A 396 3.68 -62.40 1.65
CA LEU A 396 4.05 -61.07 1.13
C LEU A 396 2.91 -60.06 1.30
N TYR A 397 1.66 -60.48 1.07
CA TYR A 397 0.48 -59.65 1.28
C TYR A 397 0.35 -59.25 2.75
N GLU A 398 0.35 -60.22 3.66
CA GLU A 398 0.18 -59.96 5.10
C GLU A 398 1.32 -59.09 5.66
N LYS A 399 2.55 -59.31 5.19
CA LYS A 399 3.71 -58.48 5.56
C LYS A 399 3.60 -57.05 5.03
N ALA A 400 3.02 -56.87 3.85
CA ALA A 400 2.76 -55.55 3.29
C ALA A 400 1.64 -54.83 4.03
N GLU A 401 0.58 -55.56 4.37
CA GLU A 401 -0.60 -55.07 5.09
C GLU A 401 -0.24 -54.62 6.51
N ARG A 402 0.51 -55.44 7.26
CA ARG A 402 1.04 -55.09 8.59
C ARG A 402 1.91 -53.82 8.58
N LYS A 403 2.52 -53.50 7.44
CA LYS A 403 3.32 -52.28 7.23
C LYS A 403 2.54 -51.13 6.60
N SER A 404 1.22 -51.30 6.42
CA SER A 404 0.33 -50.34 5.75
C SER A 404 0.85 -49.90 4.38
N ARG A 405 1.47 -50.84 3.65
CA ARG A 405 2.05 -50.58 2.31
C ARG A 405 1.03 -50.74 1.18
N LEU A 406 -0.14 -51.29 1.48
CA LEU A 406 -1.21 -51.51 0.52
C LEU A 406 -2.30 -50.48 0.78
N ASP A 407 -2.46 -49.54 -0.14
CA ASP A 407 -3.63 -48.68 -0.16
C ASP A 407 -4.84 -49.41 -0.78
N GLY A 408 -6.02 -48.77 -0.74
CA GLY A 408 -7.24 -49.37 -1.30
C GLY A 408 -7.15 -49.66 -2.81
N PHE A 409 -6.27 -48.99 -3.55
CA PHE A 409 -6.05 -49.27 -4.97
C PHE A 409 -5.22 -50.54 -5.14
N ALA A 410 -4.10 -50.65 -4.41
CA ALA A 410 -3.24 -51.83 -4.40
C ALA A 410 -4.01 -53.10 -4.01
N LYS A 411 -4.85 -53.02 -2.98
CA LYS A 411 -5.71 -54.14 -2.55
C LYS A 411 -6.67 -54.60 -3.65
N ARG A 412 -7.26 -53.68 -4.41
CA ARG A 412 -8.16 -54.01 -5.54
C ARG A 412 -7.42 -54.68 -6.69
N GLU A 413 -6.22 -54.24 -7.01
CA GLU A 413 -5.40 -54.89 -8.05
C GLU A 413 -5.01 -56.32 -7.63
N ILE A 414 -4.58 -56.50 -6.37
CA ILE A 414 -4.28 -57.82 -5.82
C ILE A 414 -5.53 -58.70 -5.82
N ALA A 415 -6.69 -58.17 -5.42
CA ALA A 415 -7.96 -58.90 -5.44
C ALA A 415 -8.32 -59.45 -6.81
N GLN A 416 -8.19 -58.65 -7.87
CA GLN A 416 -8.48 -59.10 -9.23
C GLN A 416 -7.66 -60.33 -9.63
N CYS A 417 -6.41 -60.44 -9.16
CA CYS A 417 -5.56 -61.59 -9.45
C CYS A 417 -5.76 -62.77 -8.52
N VAL A 418 -5.91 -62.54 -7.22
CA VAL A 418 -6.20 -63.60 -6.25
C VAL A 418 -7.49 -64.33 -6.63
N TYR A 419 -8.58 -63.59 -6.90
CA TYR A 419 -9.86 -64.19 -7.27
C TYR A 419 -9.87 -64.88 -8.63
N ARG A 420 -8.88 -64.66 -9.50
CA ARG A 420 -8.74 -65.39 -10.76
C ARG A 420 -7.84 -66.62 -10.64
N LEU A 421 -6.71 -66.48 -9.95
CA LEU A 421 -5.63 -67.47 -9.97
C LEU A 421 -5.70 -68.50 -8.83
N VAL A 422 -6.41 -68.22 -7.74
CA VAL A 422 -6.59 -69.18 -6.64
C VAL A 422 -7.82 -70.05 -6.91
N ASP A 423 -7.65 -71.35 -7.13
CA ASP A 423 -8.74 -72.25 -7.49
C ASP A 423 -9.80 -72.37 -6.37
N ASP A 424 -9.35 -72.61 -5.14
CA ASP A 424 -10.24 -72.70 -3.99
C ASP A 424 -10.56 -71.33 -3.41
N LYS A 425 -11.72 -70.79 -3.79
CA LYS A 425 -12.18 -69.47 -3.33
C LYS A 425 -12.43 -69.42 -1.82
N SER A 426 -12.63 -70.56 -1.15
CA SER A 426 -12.83 -70.59 0.30
C SER A 426 -11.54 -70.26 1.07
N LEU A 427 -10.37 -70.41 0.43
CA LEU A 427 -9.08 -70.06 1.02
C LEU A 427 -8.75 -68.57 0.90
N ILE A 428 -9.42 -67.81 0.02
CA ILE A 428 -9.09 -66.40 -0.23
C ILE A 428 -9.23 -65.54 1.05
N PRO A 429 -10.33 -65.61 1.83
CA PRO A 429 -10.45 -64.82 3.06
C PRO A 429 -9.43 -65.20 4.14
N ILE A 430 -8.91 -66.43 4.11
CA ILE A 430 -7.91 -66.93 5.07
C ILE A 430 -6.51 -66.44 4.68
N LEU A 431 -6.16 -66.56 3.40
CA LEU A 431 -4.83 -66.22 2.88
C LEU A 431 -4.65 -64.72 2.60
N PHE A 432 -5.74 -64.02 2.30
CA PHE A 432 -5.74 -62.61 1.92
C PHE A 432 -6.87 -61.87 2.67
N PRO A 433 -6.74 -61.70 4.01
CA PRO A 433 -7.77 -61.03 4.79
C PRO A 433 -7.97 -59.59 4.33
N ASP A 434 -9.20 -59.08 4.43
CA ASP A 434 -9.58 -57.72 4.04
C ASP A 434 -9.34 -57.35 2.56
N LEU A 435 -9.23 -58.35 1.68
CA LEU A 435 -9.30 -58.12 0.24
C LEU A 435 -10.72 -57.65 -0.14
N PRO A 436 -10.86 -56.53 -0.87
CA PRO A 436 -12.15 -56.15 -1.41
C PRO A 436 -12.60 -57.17 -2.47
N GLU A 437 -13.92 -57.31 -2.68
CA GLU A 437 -14.43 -58.07 -3.80
C GLU A 437 -13.89 -57.51 -5.13
N PRO A 438 -13.54 -58.37 -6.10
CA PRO A 438 -13.01 -57.92 -7.37
C PRO A 438 -14.09 -57.20 -8.18
N ASP A 439 -13.72 -56.07 -8.79
CA ASP A 439 -14.58 -55.40 -9.76
C ASP A 439 -14.77 -56.28 -10.99
N THR A 440 -15.96 -56.87 -11.11
CA THR A 440 -16.34 -57.79 -12.19
C THR A 440 -16.37 -57.12 -13.56
N SER A 441 -16.38 -55.78 -13.62
CA SER A 441 -16.33 -55.02 -14.87
C SER A 441 -14.91 -54.84 -15.43
N SER A 442 -13.87 -55.05 -14.61
CA SER A 442 -12.47 -54.87 -15.01
C SER A 442 -11.97 -56.03 -15.88
N LYS A 443 -11.76 -55.74 -17.17
CA LYS A 443 -11.14 -56.67 -18.13
C LYS A 443 -9.59 -56.67 -18.10
N LYS A 444 -8.96 -55.96 -17.16
CA LYS A 444 -7.49 -55.93 -17.09
C LYS A 444 -6.94 -57.34 -16.83
N PRO A 445 -5.94 -57.81 -17.58
CA PRO A 445 -5.28 -59.07 -17.29
C PRO A 445 -4.48 -58.97 -15.99
N CYS A 446 -4.26 -60.14 -15.38
CA CYS A 446 -3.11 -60.40 -14.52
C CYS A 446 -1.92 -60.74 -15.43
#